data_AF-A0A8T5SVB4-F1
#
_entry.id   AF-A0A8T5SVB4-F1
#
_cell.length_a   1.000
_cell.length_b   1.000
_cell.length_c   1.000
_cell.angle_alpha   90.00
_cell.angle_beta   90.00
_cell.angle_gamma   90.00
#
_symmetry.space_group_name_H-M   'P 1'
#
loop_
_entity.id
_entity.type
_entity.pdbx_description
1 polymer ?
#
loop_
_entity_poly.entity_id
_entity_poly.type
_entity_poly.pdbx_seq_one_letter_code
_entity_poly.pdbx_strand_id
1 'polypeptide(L)'
;MTEIPMPASDPYQPAPQKSSTGSDCCKWGAIICVILIIGMVVIAMVFMGGVLSMFGGIFGGGSSYDTRSITSYNNSNVDLFPTFYYDEFSVSSAETMTSTSPDIYFEISVVDTGTDAVSVTIHFAIYEMDQASFDAIPTWGGVAPYLVQSANYTSSATSFFNINNYADTYTWVIWFEAASKTSTWSI
;
A
#
# COMPACT_ATOMS: atom_id res chain seq x y z
N MET A 1 25.22 61.87 35.08
CA MET A 1 23.94 62.44 35.51
C MET A 1 23.45 63.28 34.36
N THR A 2 22.47 62.76 33.62
CA THR A 2 21.93 63.40 32.43
C THR A 2 20.47 63.00 32.37
N GLU A 3 19.61 63.96 32.70
CA GLU A 3 18.16 63.83 32.84
C GLU A 3 17.50 63.61 31.48
N ILE A 4 16.54 62.70 31.45
CA ILE A 4 15.70 62.40 30.30
C ILE A 4 14.55 63.44 30.28
N PRO A 5 14.35 64.22 29.20
CA PRO A 5 13.22 65.13 29.11
C PRO A 5 11.93 64.33 28.83
N MET A 6 10.93 64.47 29.72
CA MET A 6 9.56 64.02 29.43
C MET A 6 8.85 65.06 28.55
N PRO A 7 8.17 64.66 27.46
CA PRO A 7 7.25 65.53 26.75
C PRO A 7 5.93 65.71 27.51
N ALA A 8 5.36 66.91 27.36
CA ALA A 8 4.18 67.41 28.05
C ALA A 8 2.90 66.62 27.75
N SER A 9 2.03 66.56 28.76
CA SER A 9 0.71 65.93 28.71
C SER A 9 -0.31 66.84 28.00
N ASP A 10 -0.60 66.55 26.73
CA ASP A 10 -1.76 67.15 26.07
C ASP A 10 -3.05 66.38 26.40
N PRO A 11 -4.16 67.08 26.68
CA PRO A 11 -5.41 66.48 27.13
C PRO A 11 -6.12 65.69 26.02
N TYR A 12 -6.66 64.55 26.43
CA TYR A 12 -7.41 63.58 25.61
C TYR A 12 -8.54 64.23 24.80
N GLN A 13 -8.44 64.22 23.47
CA GLN A 13 -9.56 64.50 22.58
C GLN A 13 -10.31 63.20 22.25
N PRO A 14 -11.60 63.07 22.60
CA PRO A 14 -12.39 61.93 22.14
C PRO A 14 -12.62 62.01 20.62
N ALA A 15 -12.46 60.87 19.95
CA ALA A 15 -12.70 60.74 18.52
C ALA A 15 -14.18 60.99 18.16
N PRO A 16 -14.48 61.57 16.99
CA PRO A 16 -15.84 61.80 16.54
C PRO A 16 -16.59 60.47 16.36
N GLN A 17 -17.73 60.34 17.04
CA GLN A 17 -18.68 59.25 16.82
C GLN A 17 -19.24 59.34 15.40
N LYS A 18 -18.88 58.39 14.53
CA LYS A 18 -19.62 58.15 13.29
C LYS A 18 -20.81 57.24 13.57
N SER A 19 -21.96 57.77 13.19
CA SER A 19 -23.29 57.19 13.24
C SER A 19 -23.36 55.80 12.62
N SER A 20 -24.10 54.94 13.32
CA SER A 20 -24.66 53.68 12.83
C SER A 20 -25.36 53.84 11.48
N THR A 21 -24.99 53.00 10.52
CA THR A 21 -25.91 52.58 9.46
C THR A 21 -25.85 51.06 9.43
N GLY A 22 -26.84 50.43 10.05
CA GLY A 22 -27.04 48.99 9.99
C GLY A 22 -27.23 48.58 8.54
N SER A 23 -26.38 47.67 8.09
CA SER A 23 -26.45 47.09 6.76
C SER A 23 -26.52 45.58 6.93
N ASP A 24 -27.68 45.00 6.66
CA ASP A 24 -27.94 43.56 6.62
C ASP A 24 -27.18 42.83 5.49
N CYS A 25 -26.11 43.42 4.93
CA CYS A 25 -25.24 42.79 3.94
C CYS A 25 -24.23 41.79 4.53
N CYS A 26 -23.98 41.82 5.85
CA CYS A 26 -22.94 40.99 6.47
C CYS A 26 -23.33 39.51 6.65
N LYS A 27 -24.62 39.15 6.66
CA LYS A 27 -25.03 37.75 6.87
C LYS A 27 -24.94 36.92 5.59
N TRP A 28 -25.35 37.49 4.45
CA TRP A 28 -25.23 36.82 3.15
C TRP A 28 -23.79 36.78 2.64
N GLY A 29 -23.00 37.84 2.86
CA GLY A 29 -21.57 37.84 2.53
C GLY A 29 -20.77 36.80 3.31
N ALA A 30 -21.10 36.59 4.59
CA ALA A 30 -20.47 35.55 5.41
C ALA A 30 -20.81 34.13 4.91
N ILE A 31 -22.07 33.87 4.53
CA ILE A 31 -22.48 32.56 4.00
C ILE A 31 -21.78 32.26 2.67
N ILE A 32 -21.69 33.25 1.77
CA ILE A 32 -20.99 33.10 0.49
C ILE A 32 -19.49 32.86 0.71
N CYS A 33 -18.86 33.55 1.67
CA CYS A 33 -17.46 33.31 2.03
C CYS A 33 -17.24 31.88 2.57
N VAL A 34 -18.13 31.37 3.43
CA VAL A 34 -18.01 30.01 3.98
C VAL A 34 -18.15 28.96 2.87
N ILE A 35 -19.09 29.13 1.94
CA ILE A 35 -19.26 28.20 0.80
C ILE A 35 -18.02 28.21 -0.11
N LEU A 36 -17.43 29.37 -0.38
CA LEU A 36 -16.21 29.47 -1.19
C LEU A 36 -15.00 28.82 -0.50
N ILE A 37 -14.87 28.97 0.82
CA ILE A 37 -13.79 28.33 1.58
C ILE A 37 -13.96 26.81 1.56
N ILE A 38 -15.17 26.29 1.80
CA ILE A 38 -15.44 24.85 1.74
C ILE A 38 -15.17 24.32 0.32
N GLY A 39 -15.62 25.03 -0.72
CA GLY A 39 -15.35 24.67 -2.11
C GLY A 39 -13.85 24.60 -2.42
N MET A 40 -13.07 25.59 -1.96
CA MET A 40 -11.61 25.58 -2.13
C MET A 40 -10.93 24.44 -1.34
N VAL A 41 -11.40 24.11 -0.14
CA VAL A 41 -10.87 23.00 0.65
C VAL A 41 -11.14 21.66 -0.03
N VAL A 42 -12.35 21.46 -0.56
CA VAL A 42 -12.70 20.21 -1.28
C VAL A 42 -11.87 20.09 -2.56
N ILE A 43 -11.73 21.16 -3.34
CA ILE A 43 -10.88 21.16 -4.54
C ILE A 43 -9.42 20.88 -4.17
N ALA A 44 -8.90 21.48 -3.10
CA ALA A 44 -7.54 21.24 -2.63
C ALA A 44 -7.33 19.81 -2.13
N MET A 45 -8.31 19.18 -1.49
CA MET A 45 -8.25 17.77 -1.08
C MET A 45 -8.28 16.83 -2.29
N VAL A 46 -9.12 17.13 -3.30
CA VAL A 46 -9.16 16.36 -4.55
C VAL A 46 -7.87 16.53 -5.35
N PHE A 47 -7.30 17.74 -5.39
CA PHE A 47 -6.00 17.98 -6.03
C PHE A 47 -4.84 17.35 -5.25
N MET A 48 -4.80 17.42 -3.92
CA MET A 48 -3.75 16.72 -3.15
C MET A 48 -3.89 15.19 -3.26
N GLY A 49 -5.10 14.63 -3.24
CA GLY A 49 -5.32 13.20 -3.46
C GLY A 49 -5.01 12.74 -4.89
N GLY A 50 -5.33 13.55 -5.89
CA GLY A 50 -5.09 13.26 -7.32
C GLY A 50 -3.66 13.53 -7.79
N VAL A 51 -2.97 14.51 -7.21
CA VAL A 51 -1.59 14.86 -7.58
C VAL A 51 -0.59 13.98 -6.81
N LEU A 52 -0.86 13.56 -5.57
CA LEU A 52 -0.01 12.57 -4.89
C LEU A 52 -0.04 11.18 -5.58
N SER A 53 -1.14 10.84 -6.27
CA SER A 53 -1.24 9.61 -7.06
C SER A 53 -0.61 9.72 -8.46
N MET A 54 -0.37 10.94 -9.00
CA MET A 54 0.33 11.14 -10.28
C MET A 54 1.79 11.61 -10.16
N PHE A 55 2.23 12.15 -9.01
CA PHE A 55 3.54 12.79 -8.85
C PHE A 55 4.37 12.25 -7.68
N GLY A 56 4.09 11.03 -7.20
CA GLY A 56 4.96 10.31 -6.26
C GLY A 56 6.38 9.99 -6.79
N GLY A 57 6.75 10.43 -8.00
CA GLY A 57 8.03 10.09 -8.67
C GLY A 57 9.04 11.23 -8.88
N ILE A 58 8.83 12.47 -8.40
CA ILE A 58 9.72 13.61 -8.78
C ILE A 58 10.94 13.84 -7.86
N PHE A 59 11.06 13.21 -6.69
CA PHE A 59 12.23 13.41 -5.83
C PHE A 59 12.83 12.08 -5.34
N GLY A 60 13.53 11.38 -6.22
CA GLY A 60 14.34 10.24 -5.85
C GLY A 60 14.91 9.55 -7.08
N GLY A 61 16.16 9.84 -7.43
CA GLY A 61 16.92 9.14 -8.47
C GLY A 61 17.27 7.71 -8.06
N GLY A 62 16.26 6.86 -7.88
CA GLY A 62 16.37 5.41 -7.93
C GLY A 62 15.81 4.95 -9.26
N SER A 63 16.39 3.90 -9.85
CA SER A 63 15.79 3.19 -10.98
C SER A 63 14.33 2.93 -10.67
N SER A 64 13.40 3.58 -11.37
CA SER A 64 11.97 3.42 -11.14
C SER A 64 11.61 2.00 -11.61
N TYR A 65 11.56 1.05 -10.69
CA TYR A 65 10.91 -0.23 -10.93
C TYR A 65 9.42 0.08 -11.12
N ASP A 66 8.90 -0.21 -12.32
CA ASP A 66 7.45 -0.24 -12.50
C ASP A 66 6.93 -1.49 -11.79
N THR A 67 5.90 -1.33 -10.97
CA THR A 67 5.35 -2.41 -10.15
C THR A 67 3.88 -2.57 -10.45
N ARG A 68 3.47 -3.80 -10.75
CA ARG A 68 2.06 -4.19 -10.91
C ARG A 68 1.66 -5.11 -9.77
N SER A 69 0.56 -4.79 -9.09
CA SER A 69 -0.05 -5.70 -8.13
C SER A 69 -0.66 -6.88 -8.87
N ILE A 70 -0.26 -8.10 -8.51
CA ILE A 70 -0.81 -9.33 -9.06
C ILE A 70 -2.07 -9.71 -8.28
N THR A 71 -1.92 -10.03 -6.99
CA THR A 71 -3.01 -10.46 -6.12
C THR A 71 -2.75 -10.02 -4.67
N SER A 72 -3.81 -10.00 -3.86
CA SER A 72 -3.74 -9.78 -2.41
C SER A 72 -4.87 -10.57 -1.75
N TYR A 73 -4.54 -11.29 -0.69
CA TYR A 73 -5.48 -12.10 0.08
C TYR A 73 -5.31 -11.80 1.57
N ASN A 74 -6.42 -11.83 2.31
CA ASN A 74 -6.46 -11.80 3.77
C ASN A 74 -7.24 -13.05 4.20
N ASN A 75 -6.56 -14.16 4.37
CA ASN A 75 -7.21 -15.46 4.56
C ASN A 75 -7.46 -15.72 6.04
N SER A 76 -8.73 -15.91 6.39
CA SER A 76 -9.12 -16.37 7.72
C SER A 76 -9.30 -17.89 7.72
N ASN A 77 -8.88 -18.52 8.80
CA ASN A 77 -8.95 -19.95 9.03
C ASN A 77 -8.25 -20.79 7.94
N VAL A 78 -7.00 -20.45 7.61
CA VAL A 78 -6.20 -21.23 6.66
C VAL A 78 -6.07 -22.69 7.11
N ASP A 79 -5.95 -23.62 6.17
CA ASP A 79 -5.67 -25.02 6.47
C ASP A 79 -4.17 -25.32 6.34
N LEU A 80 -3.70 -26.29 7.12
CA LEU A 80 -2.35 -26.83 6.97
C LEU A 80 -2.28 -27.77 5.78
N PHE A 81 -1.05 -28.09 5.34
CA PHE A 81 -0.80 -29.14 4.36
C PHE A 81 -1.59 -30.43 4.71
N PRO A 82 -2.28 -31.09 3.76
CA PRO A 82 -2.09 -31.04 2.30
C PRO A 82 -2.85 -29.94 1.55
N THR A 83 -3.50 -29.00 2.24
CA THR A 83 -4.10 -27.84 1.57
C THR A 83 -3.02 -26.87 1.11
N PHE A 84 -3.14 -26.36 -0.11
CA PHE A 84 -2.27 -25.34 -0.68
C PHE A 84 -3.10 -24.30 -1.44
N TYR A 85 -2.54 -23.11 -1.58
CA TYR A 85 -3.12 -21.95 -2.25
C TYR A 85 -2.24 -21.60 -3.44
N TYR A 86 -2.85 -21.29 -4.57
CA TYR A 86 -2.12 -21.03 -5.80
C TYR A 86 -2.97 -20.18 -6.73
N ASP A 87 -2.30 -19.45 -7.61
CA ASP A 87 -2.93 -18.71 -8.71
C ASP A 87 -1.90 -18.52 -9.82
N GLU A 88 -2.38 -18.22 -11.02
CA GLU A 88 -1.51 -17.89 -12.15
C GLU A 88 -1.32 -16.38 -12.32
N PHE A 89 -0.19 -16.02 -12.91
CA PHE A 89 0.04 -14.67 -13.41
C PHE A 89 0.87 -14.73 -14.68
N SER A 90 0.67 -13.74 -15.55
CA SER A 90 1.43 -13.57 -16.77
C SER A 90 2.40 -12.41 -16.67
N VAL A 91 3.53 -12.57 -17.32
CA VAL A 91 4.53 -11.52 -17.53
C VAL A 91 4.37 -11.01 -18.96
N SER A 92 4.03 -9.74 -19.08
CA SER A 92 3.87 -9.08 -20.37
C SER A 92 5.21 -8.77 -21.01
N SER A 93 5.23 -8.68 -22.34
CA SER A 93 6.43 -8.28 -23.08
C SER A 93 6.96 -6.90 -22.68
N ALA A 94 6.10 -5.99 -22.23
CA ALA A 94 6.54 -4.69 -21.72
C ALA A 94 7.39 -4.80 -20.44
N GLU A 95 7.11 -5.79 -19.59
CA GLU A 95 7.84 -6.04 -18.33
C GLU A 95 9.20 -6.70 -18.58
N THR A 96 9.40 -7.33 -19.75
CA THR A 96 10.62 -8.06 -20.11
C THR A 96 11.54 -7.28 -21.06
N MET A 97 11.06 -6.16 -21.62
CA MET A 97 11.83 -5.29 -22.52
C MET A 97 12.78 -4.32 -21.80
N THR A 98 13.12 -4.58 -20.53
CA THR A 98 14.07 -3.77 -19.76
C THR A 98 15.43 -4.48 -19.64
N SER A 99 16.48 -3.75 -19.25
CA SER A 99 17.80 -4.35 -18.99
C SER A 99 17.86 -5.18 -17.70
N THR A 100 16.77 -5.19 -16.93
CA THR A 100 16.68 -5.86 -15.63
C THR A 100 15.66 -7.00 -15.77
N SER A 101 16.02 -8.21 -15.35
CA SER A 101 15.07 -9.33 -15.30
C SER A 101 13.89 -8.96 -14.38
N PRO A 102 12.66 -9.35 -14.73
CA PRO A 102 11.53 -9.16 -13.84
C PRO A 102 11.71 -10.00 -12.57
N ASP A 103 11.34 -9.41 -11.43
CA ASP A 103 11.29 -10.06 -10.12
C ASP A 103 9.85 -10.06 -9.63
N ILE A 104 9.50 -11.05 -8.80
CA ILE A 104 8.22 -11.08 -8.09
C ILE A 104 8.46 -10.89 -6.62
N TYR A 105 7.70 -9.98 -6.04
CA TYR A 105 7.68 -9.72 -4.61
C TYR A 105 6.54 -10.47 -3.95
N PHE A 106 6.85 -11.19 -2.88
CA PHE A 106 5.85 -11.80 -1.99
C PHE A 106 5.97 -11.22 -0.60
N GLU A 107 4.81 -10.92 -0.02
CA GLU A 107 4.64 -10.53 1.37
C GLU A 107 3.53 -11.39 1.99
N ILE A 108 3.90 -12.23 2.94
CA ILE A 108 2.99 -13.14 3.65
C ILE A 108 3.29 -12.99 5.14
N SER A 109 2.26 -12.82 5.96
CA SER A 109 2.43 -12.65 7.40
C SER A 109 1.42 -13.51 8.15
N VAL A 110 1.89 -14.41 9.02
CA VAL A 110 1.01 -15.08 9.98
C VAL A 110 0.67 -14.07 11.08
N VAL A 111 -0.50 -13.47 11.00
CA VAL A 111 -0.93 -12.40 11.90
C VAL A 111 -1.36 -12.93 13.26
N ASP A 112 -2.11 -14.03 13.27
CA ASP A 112 -2.67 -14.61 14.49
C ASP A 112 -2.85 -16.13 14.36
N THR A 113 -2.34 -16.90 15.31
CA THR A 113 -2.57 -18.35 15.43
C THR A 113 -3.63 -18.69 16.49
N GLY A 114 -4.35 -17.69 17.00
CA GLY A 114 -5.32 -17.84 18.08
C GLY A 114 -4.65 -18.26 19.37
N THR A 115 -5.11 -19.37 19.95
CA THR A 115 -4.51 -19.93 21.17
C THR A 115 -3.43 -20.96 20.89
N ASP A 116 -3.16 -21.28 19.62
CA ASP A 116 -2.14 -22.25 19.24
C ASP A 116 -0.74 -21.63 19.45
N ALA A 117 0.02 -22.20 20.38
CA ALA A 117 1.42 -21.85 20.61
C ALA A 117 2.33 -22.70 19.69
N VAL A 118 2.31 -22.40 18.38
CA VAL A 118 3.04 -23.16 17.36
C VAL A 118 3.90 -22.26 16.47
N SER A 119 4.97 -22.83 15.92
CA SER A 119 5.73 -22.20 14.84
C SER A 119 5.10 -22.61 13.51
N VAL A 120 4.81 -21.64 12.66
CA VAL A 120 4.25 -21.86 11.32
C VAL A 120 5.37 -21.69 10.29
N THR A 121 5.61 -22.75 9.52
CA THR A 121 6.45 -22.71 8.34
C THR A 121 5.59 -22.37 7.13
N ILE A 122 5.93 -21.27 6.47
CA ILE A 122 5.36 -20.86 5.19
C ILE A 122 6.26 -21.43 4.11
N HIS A 123 5.71 -22.29 3.27
CA HIS A 123 6.38 -22.80 2.09
C HIS A 123 5.87 -22.07 0.87
N PHE A 124 6.79 -21.73 -0.03
CA PHE A 124 6.50 -21.00 -1.24
C PHE A 124 7.25 -21.60 -2.42
N ALA A 125 6.59 -21.71 -3.57
CA ALA A 125 7.17 -22.16 -4.83
C ALA A 125 6.57 -21.41 -6.02
N ILE A 126 7.38 -21.21 -7.06
CA ILE A 126 6.97 -20.66 -8.36
C ILE A 126 7.28 -21.70 -9.43
N TYR A 127 6.29 -21.98 -10.27
CA TYR A 127 6.42 -22.89 -11.40
C TYR A 127 6.26 -22.14 -12.73
N GLU A 128 7.08 -22.47 -13.71
CA GLU A 128 7.00 -21.97 -15.09
C GLU A 128 5.92 -22.73 -15.89
N MET A 129 4.67 -22.60 -15.45
CA MET A 129 3.51 -23.20 -16.11
C MET A 129 2.22 -22.47 -15.76
N ASP A 130 1.20 -22.62 -16.61
CA ASP A 130 -0.15 -22.14 -16.34
C ASP A 130 -0.89 -23.01 -15.30
N GLN A 131 -1.97 -22.45 -14.74
CA GLN A 131 -2.73 -23.12 -13.68
C GLN A 131 -3.33 -24.45 -14.16
N ALA A 132 -3.84 -24.49 -15.39
CA ALA A 132 -4.47 -25.69 -15.94
C ALA A 132 -3.46 -26.86 -16.09
N SER A 133 -2.23 -26.55 -16.46
CA SER A 133 -1.12 -27.50 -16.56
C SER A 133 -0.66 -27.96 -15.18
N PHE A 134 -0.65 -27.06 -14.19
CA PHE A 134 -0.38 -27.42 -12.80
C PHE A 134 -1.42 -28.41 -12.27
N ASP A 135 -2.72 -28.12 -12.47
CA ASP A 135 -3.84 -28.96 -12.02
C ASP A 135 -3.89 -30.32 -12.70
N ALA A 136 -3.40 -30.41 -13.95
CA ALA A 136 -3.33 -31.66 -14.70
C ALA A 136 -2.27 -32.64 -14.16
N ILE A 137 -1.34 -32.17 -13.32
CA ILE A 137 -0.24 -32.99 -12.77
C ILE A 137 -0.55 -33.33 -11.30
N PRO A 138 -0.91 -34.59 -10.99
CA PRO A 138 -1.46 -34.93 -9.67
C PRO A 138 -0.40 -35.07 -8.56
N THR A 139 0.88 -34.80 -8.83
CA THR A 139 1.97 -35.04 -7.88
C THR A 139 3.02 -33.94 -7.90
N TRP A 140 3.55 -33.61 -6.72
CA TRP A 140 4.67 -32.68 -6.57
C TRP A 140 5.92 -33.07 -7.38
N GLY A 141 6.18 -34.38 -7.52
CA GLY A 141 7.28 -34.87 -8.35
C GLY A 141 7.10 -34.61 -9.84
N GLY A 142 5.85 -34.52 -10.31
CA GLY A 142 5.55 -34.21 -11.71
C GLY A 142 5.70 -32.73 -12.06
N VAL A 143 5.47 -31.82 -11.11
CA VAL A 143 5.66 -30.36 -11.30
C VAL A 143 7.10 -29.90 -11.01
N ALA A 144 7.91 -30.73 -10.35
CA ALA A 144 9.29 -30.42 -10.00
C ALA A 144 10.19 -29.95 -11.18
N PRO A 145 10.07 -30.49 -12.41
CA PRO A 145 10.86 -30.00 -13.54
C PRO A 145 10.56 -28.55 -13.94
N TYR A 146 9.37 -28.04 -13.60
CA TYR A 146 8.93 -26.68 -13.89
C TYR A 146 9.19 -25.74 -12.71
N LEU A 147 9.88 -26.19 -11.65
CA LEU A 147 10.15 -25.35 -10.49
C LEU A 147 11.19 -24.28 -10.85
N VAL A 148 10.78 -23.03 -10.79
CA VAL A 148 11.67 -21.87 -10.99
C VAL A 148 12.43 -21.57 -9.71
N GLN A 149 11.70 -21.46 -8.60
CA GLN A 149 12.24 -21.03 -7.32
C GLN A 149 11.35 -21.51 -6.18
N SER A 150 11.94 -21.86 -5.04
CA SER A 150 11.22 -22.13 -3.80
C SER A 150 11.95 -21.57 -2.58
N ALA A 151 11.21 -21.35 -1.50
CA ALA A 151 11.75 -20.90 -0.24
C ALA A 151 10.82 -21.25 0.93
N ASN A 152 11.42 -21.38 2.12
CA ASN A 152 10.71 -21.65 3.36
C ASN A 152 11.00 -20.53 4.35
N TYR A 153 9.94 -20.05 5.00
CA TYR A 153 10.02 -18.97 5.98
C TYR A 153 9.30 -19.36 7.26
N THR A 154 9.67 -18.73 8.37
CA THR A 154 9.01 -18.92 9.66
C THR A 154 8.21 -17.68 10.00
N SER A 155 6.90 -17.85 10.20
CA SER A 155 5.93 -16.82 10.61
C SER A 155 5.70 -15.63 9.66
N SER A 156 6.66 -15.25 8.82
CA SER A 156 6.50 -14.21 7.80
C SER A 156 7.46 -14.44 6.64
N ALA A 157 7.00 -14.19 5.41
CA ALA A 157 7.80 -14.23 4.19
C ALA A 157 7.79 -12.85 3.53
N THR A 158 8.97 -12.24 3.35
CA THR A 158 9.14 -11.00 2.60
C THR A 158 10.37 -11.16 1.71
N SER A 159 10.16 -11.41 0.43
CA SER A 159 11.28 -11.66 -0.48
C SER A 159 10.93 -11.33 -1.93
N PHE A 160 11.98 -10.99 -2.67
CA PHE A 160 11.97 -10.94 -4.13
C PHE A 160 12.47 -12.27 -4.69
N PHE A 161 11.82 -12.74 -5.75
CA PHE A 161 12.22 -13.93 -6.48
C PHE A 161 12.40 -13.57 -7.95
N ASN A 162 13.59 -13.85 -8.45
CA ASN A 162 13.91 -13.57 -9.85
C ASN A 162 13.38 -14.70 -10.73
N ILE A 163 12.55 -14.34 -11.71
CA ILE A 163 11.96 -15.30 -12.64
C ILE A 163 12.68 -15.36 -13.98
N ASN A 164 13.73 -14.54 -14.19
CA ASN A 164 14.61 -14.50 -15.38
C ASN A 164 13.91 -14.66 -16.74
N ASN A 165 12.63 -14.30 -16.81
CA ASN A 165 11.77 -14.50 -17.97
C ASN A 165 11.83 -15.92 -18.58
N TYR A 166 11.80 -16.96 -17.74
CA TYR A 166 11.81 -18.35 -18.21
C TYR A 166 10.56 -18.73 -19.04
N ALA A 167 9.42 -18.11 -18.74
CA ALA A 167 8.13 -18.32 -19.41
C ALA A 167 7.26 -17.04 -19.42
N ASP A 168 6.18 -17.06 -20.22
CA ASP A 168 5.18 -15.98 -20.29
C ASP A 168 4.14 -16.06 -19.15
N THR A 169 3.94 -17.26 -18.60
CA THR A 169 2.97 -17.54 -17.53
C THR A 169 3.63 -18.38 -16.44
N TYR A 170 3.26 -18.10 -15.20
CA TYR A 170 3.74 -18.82 -14.03
C TYR A 170 2.59 -19.08 -13.07
N THR A 171 2.75 -20.12 -12.25
CA THR A 171 1.85 -20.45 -11.14
C THR A 171 2.65 -20.34 -9.85
N TRP A 172 2.20 -19.51 -8.92
CA TRP A 172 2.75 -19.49 -7.57
C TRP A 172 1.96 -20.42 -6.66
N VAL A 173 2.62 -21.03 -5.68
CA VAL A 173 2.00 -21.96 -4.74
C VAL A 173 2.51 -21.69 -3.33
N ILE A 174 1.59 -21.65 -2.37
CA ILE A 174 1.85 -21.43 -0.95
C ILE A 174 1.16 -22.54 -0.15
N TRP A 175 1.86 -23.08 0.85
CA TRP A 175 1.23 -23.93 1.86
C TRP A 175 1.85 -23.70 3.23
N PHE A 176 1.11 -24.09 4.26
CA PHE A 176 1.49 -23.88 5.65
C PHE A 176 1.71 -25.21 6.35
N GLU A 177 2.78 -25.29 7.13
CA GLU A 177 3.05 -26.42 8.01
C GLU A 177 3.25 -25.94 9.44
N ALA A 178 2.73 -26.71 10.38
CA ALA A 178 2.95 -26.52 11.81
C ALA A 178 2.73 -27.85 12.54
N ALA A 179 3.14 -27.92 13.81
CA ALA A 179 2.97 -29.12 14.61
C ALA A 179 1.48 -29.49 14.84
N SER A 180 0.61 -28.49 14.89
CA SER A 180 -0.84 -28.66 15.04
C SER A 180 -1.58 -27.35 14.73
N LYS A 181 -2.86 -27.47 14.38
CA LYS A 181 -3.80 -26.34 14.31
C LYS A 181 -5.09 -26.73 15.02
N THR A 182 -5.45 -25.98 16.07
CA THR A 182 -6.70 -26.19 16.83
C THR A 182 -7.55 -24.93 16.91
N SER A 183 -7.00 -23.78 16.53
CA SER A 183 -7.66 -22.48 16.46
C SER A 183 -7.84 -21.97 15.04
N THR A 184 -8.63 -20.91 14.88
CA THR A 184 -8.71 -20.12 13.65
C THR A 184 -7.45 -19.27 13.52
N TRP A 185 -6.79 -19.33 12.36
CA TRP A 185 -5.60 -18.53 12.07
C TRP A 185 -5.89 -17.43 11.06
N SER A 186 -5.20 -16.31 11.15
CA SER A 186 -5.26 -15.23 10.16
C SER A 186 -3.89 -15.05 9.51
N ILE A 187 -3.85 -15.10 8.19
CA ILE A 187 -2.64 -14.94 7.36
C ILE A 187 -2.92 -13.91 6.26
#